data_AF-A0A8J8WG68-F1
#
_entry.id   AF-A0A8J8WG68-F1
#
_cell.length_a   1.000
_cell.length_b   1.000
_cell.length_c   1.000
_cell.angle_alpha   90.00
_cell.angle_beta   90.00
_cell.angle_gamma   90.00
#
_symmetry.space_group_name_H-M   'P 1'
#
loop_
_entity.id
_entity.type
_entity.pdbx_description
1 polymer ?
#
loop_
_entity_poly.entity_id
_entity_poly.type
_entity_poly.pdbx_seq_one_letter_code
_entity_poly.pdbx_strand_id
1 'polypeptide(L)'
;MAELETQPVRRFSADNQTVSKSEIPLKERFFRYFQLEITALQQQMDRLADTSLVGGERADATDHCLAGIVHLSNEVKDAASYIPTYDQRVYAEAIKALQEKLNETRAAFEPRAKFSFKSKKNGSGVSLSDAASLAVNGRRGIPGYQSPGSSSMGSSTANTPNYPSTPLNEPDKQLQERPEVAPTSFPAAPEPNTKSKSSPQAKATKTYEVQGVSNVSVDNHKGLHIMLPASGSGPTVPASITSLEHCVVDMSIPTADGKPYASLTVRNIEESLLICGQVNGPAHITGVGKSVIVVSCRQFRMHDCSDVDVYLSCSSNPIIEDCSNIRFARIPKAYALDHDRLDHEDRWSQIEDFKWIKPEPSPNWSLLDPSDAIPEEVWAEIVPGGPGWSLEDILHAIKLVKN
;
A
#
# COMPACT_ATOMS: atom_id res chain seq x y z
N MET A 1 -16.69 53.26 -67.30
CA MET A 1 -17.88 52.42 -67.01
C MET A 1 -17.52 50.97 -67.19
N ALA A 2 -18.29 50.06 -66.60
CA ALA A 2 -18.02 48.62 -66.44
C ALA A 2 -16.82 48.33 -65.50
N GLU A 3 -17.16 48.04 -64.24
CA GLU A 3 -16.32 47.29 -63.31
C GLU A 3 -16.41 45.78 -63.65
N LEU A 4 -15.51 44.97 -63.09
CA LEU A 4 -15.64 43.51 -63.06
C LEU A 4 -15.00 42.96 -61.78
N GLU A 5 -15.68 42.05 -61.10
CA GLU A 5 -15.41 41.73 -59.70
C GLU A 5 -14.49 40.52 -59.47
N THR A 6 -13.84 40.59 -58.32
CA THR A 6 -13.05 39.58 -57.59
C THR A 6 -13.29 38.08 -57.84
N GLN A 7 -12.19 37.32 -57.94
CA GLN A 7 -11.97 36.10 -57.13
C GLN A 7 -10.48 35.94 -56.76
N PRO A 8 -10.12 35.72 -55.47
CA PRO A 8 -8.75 35.45 -55.05
C PRO A 8 -8.43 33.94 -54.97
N VAL A 9 -7.28 33.53 -55.52
CA VAL A 9 -6.80 32.14 -55.47
C VAL A 9 -6.40 31.76 -54.04
N ARG A 10 -7.08 30.79 -53.44
CA ARG A 10 -6.68 30.21 -52.14
C ARG A 10 -5.43 29.34 -52.31
N ARG A 11 -4.39 29.63 -51.54
CA ARG A 11 -3.30 28.67 -51.29
C ARG A 11 -3.85 27.55 -50.40
N PHE A 12 -3.65 26.30 -50.79
CA PHE A 12 -3.84 25.17 -49.88
C PHE A 12 -2.58 25.02 -49.02
N SER A 13 -2.69 25.35 -47.74
CA SER A 13 -1.73 24.89 -46.73
C SER A 13 -1.93 23.39 -46.52
N ALA A 14 -0.85 22.64 -46.29
CA ALA A 14 -0.96 21.25 -45.90
C ALA A 14 -1.33 21.19 -44.40
N ASP A 15 -2.56 20.80 -44.10
CA ASP A 15 -3.01 20.65 -42.71
C ASP A 15 -2.39 19.42 -42.03
N ASN A 16 -2.13 19.58 -40.73
CA ASN A 16 -1.38 18.63 -39.92
C ASN A 16 -2.21 17.38 -39.60
N GLN A 17 -1.76 16.19 -40.03
CA GLN A 17 -2.43 14.92 -39.75
C GLN A 17 -1.52 13.95 -38.97
N THR A 18 -1.06 14.41 -37.81
CA THR A 18 -0.44 13.54 -36.78
C THR A 18 -1.45 12.51 -36.29
N VAL A 19 -1.15 11.23 -36.49
CA VAL A 19 -2.03 10.11 -36.10
C VAL A 19 -2.03 9.94 -34.58
N SER A 20 -3.07 10.40 -33.91
CA SER A 20 -3.31 10.13 -32.50
C SER A 20 -3.91 8.74 -32.32
N LYS A 21 -3.17 7.82 -31.67
CA LYS A 21 -3.66 6.48 -31.34
C LYS A 21 -3.52 6.18 -29.85
N SER A 22 -4.55 6.61 -29.12
CA SER A 22 -5.00 6.07 -27.83
C SER A 22 -3.96 5.89 -26.71
N GLU A 23 -3.66 6.98 -26.01
CA GLU A 23 -3.56 6.93 -24.54
C GLU A 23 -4.91 6.49 -23.96
N ILE A 24 -4.92 5.71 -22.87
CA ILE A 24 -6.16 5.36 -22.15
C ILE A 24 -6.55 6.57 -21.29
N PRO A 25 -7.69 7.24 -21.52
CA PRO A 25 -8.05 8.45 -20.78
C PRO A 25 -8.20 8.17 -19.28
N LEU A 26 -7.79 9.10 -18.40
CA LEU A 26 -7.82 8.91 -16.94
C LEU A 26 -9.19 8.44 -16.40
N LYS A 27 -10.29 8.92 -16.99
CA LYS A 27 -11.66 8.46 -16.68
C LYS A 27 -11.90 6.95 -16.94
N GLU A 28 -11.26 6.37 -17.96
CA GLU A 28 -11.36 4.96 -18.35
C GLU A 28 -10.50 4.09 -17.42
N ARG A 29 -9.31 4.57 -17.05
CA ARG A 29 -8.47 3.94 -16.01
C ARG A 29 -9.21 3.91 -14.66
N PHE A 30 -9.84 5.02 -14.26
CA PHE A 30 -10.65 5.08 -13.05
C PHE A 30 -11.89 4.17 -13.14
N PHE A 31 -12.60 4.15 -14.26
CA PHE A 31 -13.76 3.26 -14.47
C PHE A 31 -13.40 1.78 -14.29
N ARG A 32 -12.27 1.34 -14.87
CA ARG A 32 -11.74 -0.02 -14.70
C ARG A 32 -11.34 -0.29 -13.25
N TYR A 33 -10.62 0.62 -12.59
CA TYR A 33 -10.30 0.51 -11.16
C TYR A 33 -11.56 0.36 -10.30
N PHE A 34 -12.56 1.22 -10.52
CA PHE A 34 -13.83 1.21 -9.80
C PHE A 34 -14.61 -0.10 -9.98
N GLN A 35 -14.60 -0.69 -11.19
CA GLN A 35 -15.17 -2.03 -11.42
C GLN A 35 -14.41 -3.14 -10.69
N LEU A 36 -13.08 -3.10 -10.68
CA LEU A 36 -12.24 -4.08 -9.98
C LEU A 36 -12.45 -4.00 -8.46
N GLU A 37 -12.45 -2.80 -7.88
CA GLU A 37 -12.65 -2.59 -6.44
C GLU A 37 -14.07 -3.01 -6.00
N ILE A 38 -15.12 -2.69 -6.78
CA ILE A 38 -16.47 -3.23 -6.56
C ILE A 38 -16.46 -4.75 -6.55
N THR A 39 -15.80 -5.37 -7.52
CA THR A 39 -15.78 -6.84 -7.66
C THR A 39 -15.02 -7.49 -6.51
N ALA A 40 -13.89 -6.91 -6.10
CA ALA A 40 -13.10 -7.34 -4.96
C ALA A 40 -13.91 -7.25 -3.65
N LEU A 41 -14.53 -6.09 -3.39
CA LEU A 41 -15.39 -5.89 -2.22
C LEU A 41 -16.57 -6.85 -2.21
N GLN A 42 -17.25 -7.06 -3.35
CA GLN A 42 -18.33 -8.04 -3.44
C GLN A 42 -17.86 -9.46 -3.09
N GLN A 43 -16.71 -9.89 -3.60
CA GLN A 43 -16.13 -11.20 -3.25
C GLN A 43 -15.69 -11.31 -1.79
N GLN A 44 -15.10 -10.25 -1.20
CA GLN A 44 -14.78 -10.22 0.23
C GLN A 44 -16.05 -10.38 1.08
N MET A 45 -17.11 -9.64 0.71
CA MET A 45 -18.40 -9.64 1.40
C MET A 45 -19.11 -10.99 1.29
N ASP A 46 -19.02 -11.68 0.16
CA ASP A 46 -19.58 -13.04 0.01
C ASP A 46 -18.80 -14.06 0.85
N ARG A 47 -17.47 -13.92 0.97
CA ARG A 47 -16.63 -14.76 1.85
C ARG A 47 -16.91 -14.56 3.35
N LEU A 48 -17.51 -13.44 3.78
CA LEU A 48 -17.88 -13.22 5.20
C LEU A 48 -18.84 -14.28 5.75
N ALA A 49 -19.57 -14.99 4.88
CA ALA A 49 -20.41 -16.12 5.27
C ALA A 49 -19.58 -17.30 5.82
N ASP A 50 -18.44 -17.57 5.21
CA ASP A 50 -17.56 -18.71 5.47
C ASP A 50 -16.44 -18.39 6.48
N THR A 51 -16.03 -17.12 6.61
CA THR A 51 -15.03 -16.67 7.60
C THR A 51 -15.39 -17.08 9.02
N SER A 52 -14.42 -17.57 9.80
CA SER A 52 -14.65 -18.15 11.13
C SER A 52 -15.37 -17.20 12.11
N LEU A 53 -16.21 -17.76 12.98
CA LEU A 53 -16.80 -17.07 14.14
C LEU A 53 -15.87 -17.05 15.37
N VAL A 54 -14.68 -17.65 15.27
CA VAL A 54 -13.68 -17.72 16.34
C VAL A 54 -12.74 -16.52 16.25
N GLY A 55 -12.18 -16.09 17.39
CA GLY A 55 -11.08 -15.11 17.46
C GLY A 55 -11.47 -13.64 17.25
N GLY A 56 -12.47 -13.36 16.40
CA GLY A 56 -12.82 -12.00 15.94
C GLY A 56 -12.74 -11.84 14.42
N GLU A 57 -12.16 -12.82 13.71
CA GLU A 57 -11.82 -12.78 12.29
C GLU A 57 -12.95 -12.26 11.37
N ARG A 58 -14.20 -12.67 11.61
CA ARG A 58 -15.37 -12.19 10.84
C ARG A 58 -15.72 -10.72 11.12
N ALA A 59 -15.49 -10.22 12.33
CA ALA A 59 -15.65 -8.80 12.65
C ALA A 59 -14.54 -7.98 11.98
N ASP A 60 -13.28 -8.42 12.10
CA ASP A 60 -12.13 -7.77 11.45
C ASP A 60 -12.30 -7.72 9.93
N ALA A 61 -12.80 -8.79 9.31
CA ALA A 61 -13.12 -8.84 7.88
C ALA A 61 -14.32 -7.95 7.50
N THR A 62 -15.31 -7.79 8.40
CA THR A 62 -16.44 -6.86 8.19
C THR A 62 -15.97 -5.40 8.25
N ASP A 63 -15.08 -5.08 9.20
CA ASP A 63 -14.50 -3.75 9.34
C ASP A 63 -13.51 -3.43 8.19
N HIS A 64 -12.81 -4.45 7.65
CA HIS A 64 -12.05 -4.33 6.41
C HIS A 64 -12.95 -3.99 5.21
N CYS A 65 -14.09 -4.66 5.05
CA CYS A 65 -15.07 -4.33 4.00
C CYS A 65 -15.64 -2.91 4.18
N LEU A 66 -15.92 -2.47 5.42
CA LEU A 66 -16.35 -1.10 5.70
C LEU A 66 -15.26 -0.08 5.34
N ALA A 67 -14.00 -0.35 5.69
CA ALA A 67 -12.87 0.51 5.36
C ALA A 67 -12.66 0.63 3.83
N GLY A 68 -12.76 -0.48 3.09
CA GLY A 68 -12.65 -0.47 1.62
C GLY A 68 -13.80 0.30 0.94
N ILE A 69 -15.04 0.17 1.42
CA ILE A 69 -16.18 0.97 0.93
C ILE A 69 -15.98 2.47 1.21
N VAL A 70 -15.45 2.84 2.37
CA VAL A 70 -15.12 4.24 2.70
C VAL A 70 -13.96 4.76 1.84
N HIS A 71 -12.94 3.94 1.59
CA HIS A 71 -11.82 4.24 0.70
C HIS A 71 -12.31 4.53 -0.72
N LEU A 72 -13.07 3.60 -1.32
CA LEU A 72 -13.67 3.76 -2.66
C LEU A 72 -14.56 5.02 -2.77
N SER A 73 -15.25 5.40 -1.68
CA SER A 73 -16.03 6.63 -1.63
C SER A 73 -15.20 7.92 -1.55
N ASN A 74 -13.94 7.86 -1.10
CA ASN A 74 -13.01 8.98 -1.15
C ASN A 74 -12.33 9.07 -2.52
N GLU A 75 -11.92 7.94 -3.10
CA GLU A 75 -11.35 7.88 -4.45
C GLU A 75 -12.29 8.51 -5.50
N VAL A 76 -13.59 8.16 -5.48
CA VAL A 76 -14.61 8.77 -6.36
C VAL A 76 -14.74 10.28 -6.17
N LYS A 77 -14.53 10.78 -4.94
CA LYS A 77 -14.64 12.21 -4.61
C LYS A 77 -13.41 12.99 -5.07
N ASP A 78 -12.21 12.44 -4.92
CA ASP A 78 -10.99 13.13 -5.28
C ASP A 78 -10.77 13.08 -6.82
N ALA A 79 -11.19 11.99 -7.47
CA ALA A 79 -11.29 11.86 -8.92
C ALA A 79 -12.46 12.64 -9.55
N ALA A 80 -13.37 13.23 -8.77
CA ALA A 80 -14.52 14.01 -9.26
C ALA A 80 -14.13 15.28 -10.06
N SER A 81 -12.84 15.63 -10.09
CA SER A 81 -12.26 16.68 -10.93
C SER A 81 -12.17 16.30 -12.41
N TYR A 82 -12.02 15.00 -12.74
CA TYR A 82 -11.87 14.50 -14.11
C TYR A 82 -12.92 13.46 -14.54
N ILE A 83 -13.72 12.94 -13.60
CA ILE A 83 -14.87 12.06 -13.88
C ILE A 83 -16.10 12.92 -14.28
N PRO A 84 -16.83 12.60 -15.38
CA PRO A 84 -18.11 13.24 -15.72
C PRO A 84 -19.18 13.13 -14.62
N THR A 85 -19.99 14.18 -14.43
CA THR A 85 -21.03 14.24 -13.39
C THR A 85 -22.16 13.21 -13.53
N TYR A 86 -22.25 12.53 -14.69
CA TYR A 86 -23.13 11.35 -14.85
C TYR A 86 -22.50 10.14 -14.15
N ASP A 87 -21.26 9.80 -14.49
CA ASP A 87 -20.51 8.66 -13.93
C ASP A 87 -20.34 8.81 -12.41
N GLN A 88 -20.09 10.03 -11.90
CA GLN A 88 -20.06 10.31 -10.45
C GLN A 88 -21.34 9.86 -9.72
N ARG A 89 -22.52 9.95 -10.35
CA ARG A 89 -23.79 9.50 -9.75
C ARG A 89 -23.91 7.99 -9.78
N VAL A 90 -23.52 7.36 -10.89
CA VAL A 90 -23.48 5.89 -11.03
C VAL A 90 -22.54 5.29 -9.99
N TYR A 91 -21.38 5.91 -9.76
CA TYR A 91 -20.42 5.47 -8.74
C TYR A 91 -20.98 5.64 -7.32
N ALA A 92 -21.61 6.78 -7.00
CA ALA A 92 -22.26 6.99 -5.71
C ALA A 92 -23.43 6.01 -5.44
N GLU A 93 -24.21 5.67 -6.47
CA GLU A 93 -25.28 4.68 -6.40
C GLU A 93 -24.74 3.26 -6.17
N ALA A 94 -23.65 2.89 -6.85
CA ALA A 94 -22.98 1.60 -6.67
C ALA A 94 -22.31 1.48 -5.28
N ILE A 95 -21.68 2.53 -4.77
CA ILE A 95 -21.15 2.58 -3.39
C ILE A 95 -22.29 2.41 -2.38
N LYS A 96 -23.44 3.07 -2.58
CA LYS A 96 -24.64 2.88 -1.75
C LYS A 96 -25.12 1.42 -1.79
N ALA A 97 -25.12 0.77 -2.96
CA ALA A 97 -25.50 -0.63 -3.09
C ALA A 97 -24.53 -1.58 -2.35
N LEU A 98 -23.22 -1.30 -2.34
CA LEU A 98 -22.26 -2.04 -1.50
C LEU A 98 -22.55 -1.86 0.00
N GLN A 99 -22.82 -0.62 0.44
CA GLN A 99 -23.22 -0.35 1.84
C GLN A 99 -24.49 -1.12 2.22
N GLU A 100 -25.47 -1.19 1.32
CA GLU A 100 -26.73 -1.90 1.54
C GLU A 100 -26.50 -3.44 1.62
N LYS A 101 -25.75 -4.03 0.68
CA LYS A 101 -25.36 -5.45 0.71
C LYS A 101 -24.53 -5.81 1.97
N LEU A 102 -23.63 -4.94 2.42
CA LEU A 102 -22.82 -5.21 3.63
C LEU A 102 -23.66 -5.16 4.91
N ASN A 103 -24.60 -4.22 5.00
CA ASN A 103 -25.56 -4.18 6.11
C ASN A 103 -26.50 -5.38 6.11
N GLU A 104 -26.96 -5.86 4.95
CA GLU A 104 -27.75 -7.10 4.84
C GLU A 104 -26.94 -8.34 5.26
N THR A 105 -25.72 -8.49 4.74
CA THR A 105 -24.79 -9.59 5.09
C THR A 105 -24.52 -9.61 6.59
N ARG A 106 -24.25 -8.43 7.19
CA ARG A 106 -24.10 -8.28 8.64
C ARG A 106 -25.37 -8.67 9.40
N ALA A 107 -26.54 -8.18 8.98
CA ALA A 107 -27.82 -8.47 9.64
C ALA A 107 -28.25 -9.95 9.52
N ALA A 108 -27.75 -10.69 8.52
CA ALA A 108 -27.92 -12.13 8.42
C ALA A 108 -27.13 -12.91 9.49
N PHE A 109 -25.96 -12.40 9.91
CA PHE A 109 -25.07 -13.05 10.87
C PHE A 109 -25.11 -12.49 12.29
N GLU A 110 -25.68 -11.29 12.52
CA GLU A 110 -25.92 -10.80 13.88
C GLU A 110 -26.82 -11.79 14.67
N PRO A 111 -26.45 -12.14 15.92
CA PRO A 111 -27.15 -13.16 16.69
C PRO A 111 -28.55 -12.68 17.08
N ARG A 112 -29.55 -13.04 16.25
CA ARG A 112 -30.97 -12.71 16.46
C ARG A 112 -31.36 -12.85 17.93
N ALA A 113 -31.82 -11.76 18.53
CA ALA A 113 -32.15 -11.68 19.96
C ALA A 113 -33.35 -12.58 20.35
N LYS A 114 -33.08 -13.87 20.54
CA LYS A 114 -34.05 -14.92 20.89
C LYS A 114 -34.75 -14.71 22.25
N PHE A 115 -34.29 -13.73 23.04
CA PHE A 115 -34.89 -13.32 24.31
C PHE A 115 -35.32 -11.85 24.34
N SER A 116 -35.94 -11.37 23.26
CA SER A 116 -36.83 -10.22 23.38
C SER A 116 -38.09 -10.63 24.17
N PHE A 117 -38.01 -10.53 25.51
CA PHE A 117 -39.19 -10.61 26.36
C PHE A 117 -40.16 -9.50 25.95
N LYS A 118 -41.21 -9.86 25.22
CA LYS A 118 -42.34 -8.95 24.94
C LYS A 118 -42.97 -8.58 26.28
N SER A 119 -42.60 -7.40 26.80
CA SER A 119 -43.18 -6.84 28.02
C SER A 119 -44.67 -6.57 27.78
N LYS A 120 -45.49 -7.57 28.10
CA LYS A 120 -46.93 -7.37 28.24
C LYS A 120 -47.12 -6.39 29.40
N LYS A 121 -47.85 -5.31 29.11
CA LYS A 121 -48.16 -4.20 30.01
C LYS A 121 -48.99 -4.66 31.22
N ASN A 122 -48.33 -5.31 32.18
CA ASN A 122 -48.88 -5.62 33.50
C ASN A 122 -48.38 -4.53 34.46
N GLY A 123 -49.32 -3.76 35.03
CA GLY A 123 -49.01 -2.55 35.79
C GLY A 123 -48.53 -2.81 37.22
N SER A 124 -47.24 -3.09 37.41
CA SER A 124 -46.59 -3.04 38.74
C SER A 124 -45.08 -2.73 38.67
N GLY A 125 -44.60 -2.12 37.59
CA GLY A 125 -43.22 -1.66 37.44
C GLY A 125 -43.11 -0.17 37.76
N VAL A 126 -42.62 0.17 38.96
CA VAL A 126 -42.33 1.56 39.37
C VAL A 126 -41.22 2.11 38.48
N SER A 127 -41.41 3.30 37.89
CA SER A 127 -40.41 3.91 37.01
C SER A 127 -39.15 4.31 37.79
N LEU A 128 -37.99 4.35 37.13
CA LEU A 128 -36.79 4.98 37.69
C LEU A 128 -37.04 6.46 38.07
N SER A 129 -37.94 7.13 37.37
CA SER A 129 -38.44 8.48 37.70
C SER A 129 -39.15 8.56 39.06
N ASP A 130 -39.72 7.44 39.51
CA ASP A 130 -40.68 7.34 40.61
C ASP A 130 -40.05 6.66 41.85
N ALA A 131 -38.99 5.86 41.64
CA ALA A 131 -38.03 5.56 42.69
C ALA A 131 -37.29 6.84 43.18
N ALA A 132 -37.02 7.78 42.26
CA ALA A 132 -36.35 9.04 42.59
C ALA A 132 -37.25 10.00 43.40
N SER A 133 -38.56 10.03 43.16
CA SER A 133 -39.51 10.85 43.92
C SER A 133 -39.69 10.34 45.36
N LEU A 134 -39.72 9.01 45.56
CA LEU A 134 -39.81 8.38 46.88
C LEU A 134 -38.59 8.65 47.77
N ALA A 135 -37.39 8.78 47.19
CA ALA A 135 -36.17 9.11 47.93
C ALA A 135 -36.19 10.51 48.59
N VAL A 136 -37.02 11.44 48.08
CA VAL A 136 -37.09 12.82 48.57
C VAL A 136 -37.99 12.97 49.82
N ASN A 137 -39.05 12.17 49.93
CA ASN A 137 -40.06 12.32 50.99
C ASN A 137 -39.77 11.52 52.29
N GLY A 138 -38.70 10.73 52.32
CA GLY A 138 -38.34 9.84 53.44
C GLY A 138 -37.75 10.50 54.70
N ARG A 139 -38.21 11.69 55.13
CA ARG A 139 -37.64 12.43 56.28
C ARG A 139 -38.64 12.80 57.39
N ARG A 140 -39.22 11.79 58.05
CA ARG A 140 -39.78 11.92 59.42
C ARG A 140 -39.55 10.64 60.24
N GLY A 141 -38.77 10.73 61.32
CA GLY A 141 -38.51 9.62 62.25
C GLY A 141 -37.28 9.86 63.14
N ILE A 142 -37.50 10.11 64.44
CA ILE A 142 -36.51 10.24 65.52
C ILE A 142 -37.24 9.97 66.85
N PRO A 143 -36.57 9.59 67.97
CA PRO A 143 -35.37 8.78 68.17
C PRO A 143 -35.69 7.42 68.86
N GLY A 144 -34.75 6.47 68.91
CA GLY A 144 -34.95 5.23 69.69
C GLY A 144 -33.73 4.29 69.76
N TYR A 145 -33.69 3.46 70.80
CA TYR A 145 -32.57 2.58 71.17
C TYR A 145 -33.05 1.11 71.34
N GLN A 146 -32.19 0.08 71.38
CA GLN A 146 -30.72 0.07 71.54
C GLN A 146 -30.02 -1.05 70.74
N SER A 147 -28.69 -1.09 70.87
CA SER A 147 -27.69 -2.13 70.61
C SER A 147 -28.05 -3.57 71.08
N PRO A 148 -27.18 -4.59 70.86
CA PRO A 148 -25.99 -4.68 69.99
C PRO A 148 -26.06 -5.84 68.96
N GLY A 149 -25.06 -5.94 68.08
CA GLY A 149 -24.97 -7.01 67.07
C GLY A 149 -24.48 -8.36 67.60
N SER A 150 -24.95 -9.45 66.98
CA SER A 150 -24.38 -10.80 67.04
C SER A 150 -24.09 -11.30 65.62
N SER A 151 -23.29 -12.35 65.48
CA SER A 151 -22.54 -12.66 64.25
C SER A 151 -23.02 -13.88 63.46
N SER A 152 -22.37 -14.09 62.30
CA SER A 152 -22.27 -15.32 61.50
C SER A 152 -23.33 -15.59 60.43
N MET A 153 -22.85 -15.70 59.17
CA MET A 153 -23.08 -16.87 58.30
C MET A 153 -21.87 -17.05 57.34
N GLY A 154 -21.40 -18.29 57.16
CA GLY A 154 -20.71 -18.77 55.95
C GLY A 154 -21.69 -19.59 55.08
N SER A 155 -21.32 -20.38 54.06
CA SER A 155 -20.05 -20.70 53.36
C SER A 155 -20.39 -21.58 52.12
N SER A 156 -19.54 -21.95 51.15
CA SER A 156 -18.10 -21.68 50.89
C SER A 156 -17.91 -21.12 49.45
N THR A 157 -17.25 -21.69 48.41
CA THR A 157 -16.51 -22.97 48.21
C THR A 157 -15.54 -22.89 47.01
N ALA A 158 -14.25 -23.22 47.21
CA ALA A 158 -13.23 -23.61 46.20
C ALA A 158 -12.83 -22.57 45.10
N ASN A 159 -11.64 -22.59 44.48
CA ASN A 159 -10.51 -23.54 44.49
C ASN A 159 -9.20 -22.93 45.07
N THR A 160 -8.29 -23.81 45.50
CA THR A 160 -6.85 -23.58 45.82
C THR A 160 -5.97 -24.25 44.73
N PRO A 161 -4.61 -24.25 44.75
CA PRO A 161 -3.62 -23.69 45.70
C PRO A 161 -2.78 -22.54 45.09
N ASN A 162 -1.97 -21.70 45.77
CA ASN A 162 -1.31 -21.68 47.10
C ASN A 162 -0.05 -22.56 47.31
N TYR A 163 1.14 -21.99 47.12
CA TYR A 163 2.10 -21.85 48.24
C TYR A 163 3.24 -20.83 47.92
N PRO A 164 3.62 -19.95 48.87
CA PRO A 164 4.78 -19.06 48.74
C PRO A 164 5.90 -19.31 49.78
N SER A 165 7.04 -18.62 49.57
CA SER A 165 8.04 -18.17 50.58
C SER A 165 9.01 -19.17 51.25
N THR A 166 10.31 -18.94 51.00
CA THR A 166 11.42 -19.06 51.97
C THR A 166 12.46 -17.95 51.73
N PRO A 167 13.31 -17.55 52.71
CA PRO A 167 13.66 -16.12 52.85
C PRO A 167 15.15 -15.74 52.87
N LEU A 168 15.39 -14.42 52.74
CA LEU A 168 16.40 -13.58 53.40
C LEU A 168 17.61 -14.25 54.09
N ASN A 169 18.84 -14.05 53.58
CA ASN A 169 20.03 -13.85 54.43
C ASN A 169 21.24 -13.20 53.69
N GLU A 170 22.04 -12.43 54.44
CA GLU A 170 23.39 -11.91 54.18
C GLU A 170 24.07 -11.71 55.57
N PRO A 171 25.41 -11.50 55.75
CA PRO A 171 26.42 -11.07 54.76
C PRO A 171 27.81 -11.80 54.84
N ASP A 172 28.77 -11.29 54.04
CA ASP A 172 30.12 -10.79 54.47
C ASP A 172 31.40 -11.38 53.80
N LYS A 173 32.16 -10.48 53.12
CA LYS A 173 33.63 -10.54 52.79
C LYS A 173 34.16 -11.63 51.80
N GLN A 174 35.28 -11.45 51.08
CA GLN A 174 36.30 -10.36 51.03
C GLN A 174 37.03 -10.27 49.64
N LEU A 175 37.96 -9.31 49.53
CA LEU A 175 38.91 -9.00 48.41
C LEU A 175 38.29 -8.20 47.23
N GLN A 176 38.73 -6.97 46.85
CA GLN A 176 40.06 -6.41 46.46
C GLN A 176 40.41 -6.69 44.97
N GLU A 177 40.85 -5.76 44.12
CA GLU A 177 41.41 -4.38 44.30
C GLU A 177 40.93 -3.33 43.25
N ARG A 178 41.32 -2.05 43.43
CA ARG A 178 41.28 -0.94 42.44
C ARG A 178 42.31 0.16 42.80
N PRO A 179 43.13 0.65 41.85
CA PRO A 179 43.25 2.10 41.53
C PRO A 179 43.07 2.39 40.01
N GLU A 180 42.57 3.53 39.48
CA GLU A 180 43.15 4.91 39.42
C GLU A 180 44.21 5.04 38.27
N VAL A 181 44.40 6.10 37.45
CA VAL A 181 44.51 7.59 37.58
C VAL A 181 44.26 8.23 36.16
N ALA A 182 43.31 9.15 35.92
CA ALA A 182 43.34 10.64 35.91
C ALA A 182 43.81 11.35 34.57
N PRO A 183 43.57 12.68 34.32
CA PRO A 183 43.34 13.23 32.96
C PRO A 183 44.18 14.46 32.49
N THR A 184 43.86 14.98 31.29
CA THR A 184 44.23 16.29 30.64
C THR A 184 43.13 16.66 29.59
N SER A 185 42.95 17.87 29.01
CA SER A 185 43.40 19.28 29.25
C SER A 185 42.49 20.27 28.45
N PHE A 186 42.89 21.55 28.25
CA PHE A 186 42.13 22.66 27.59
C PHE A 186 43.06 23.52 26.68
N PRO A 187 42.58 24.39 25.73
CA PRO A 187 42.12 25.78 26.02
C PRO A 187 40.98 26.35 25.12
N ALA A 188 40.54 27.60 25.41
CA ALA A 188 39.50 28.41 24.72
C ALA A 188 39.86 29.93 24.79
N ALA A 189 39.14 30.97 24.32
CA ALA A 189 37.76 31.16 23.77
C ALA A 189 37.82 32.26 22.64
N PRO A 190 36.98 33.34 22.45
CA PRO A 190 35.81 33.89 23.19
C PRO A 190 34.54 34.23 22.32
N GLU A 191 33.46 34.70 22.97
CA GLU A 191 32.23 35.26 22.34
C GLU A 191 32.23 36.82 22.23
N PRO A 192 31.10 37.47 21.79
CA PRO A 192 30.10 37.92 22.81
C PRO A 192 28.58 37.91 22.43
N ASN A 193 27.76 37.13 23.17
CA ASN A 193 26.63 37.60 24.02
C ASN A 193 25.47 38.48 23.46
N THR A 194 24.20 37.96 23.47
CA THR A 194 23.02 38.75 23.97
C THR A 194 21.73 37.96 24.35
N LYS A 195 21.40 37.96 25.66
CA LYS A 195 20.07 38.07 26.33
C LYS A 195 18.79 37.36 25.81
N SER A 196 18.53 36.18 26.38
CA SER A 196 17.33 35.77 27.18
C SER A 196 15.86 36.13 26.80
N LYS A 197 15.00 35.08 26.82
CA LYS A 197 13.76 35.01 27.64
C LYS A 197 13.20 33.57 27.75
N SER A 198 12.25 33.36 28.68
CA SER A 198 11.84 32.03 29.19
C SER A 198 10.43 31.58 28.78
N SER A 199 10.29 30.29 28.44
CA SER A 199 9.18 29.35 28.69
C SER A 199 7.71 29.86 28.78
N PRO A 200 6.75 29.16 28.15
CA PRO A 200 6.15 28.05 28.90
C PRO A 200 6.05 26.71 28.15
N GLN A 201 5.95 25.64 28.93
CA GLN A 201 5.92 24.25 28.50
C GLN A 201 4.51 23.83 28.05
N ALA A 202 4.26 23.79 26.75
CA ALA A 202 3.03 23.20 26.20
C ALA A 202 3.10 21.67 26.30
N LYS A 203 2.13 21.05 26.98
CA LYS A 203 1.95 19.60 26.95
C LYS A 203 1.36 19.20 25.60
N ALA A 204 2.20 18.81 24.65
CA ALA A 204 1.73 18.16 23.43
C ALA A 204 0.96 16.90 23.81
N THR A 205 -0.34 16.87 23.48
CA THR A 205 -1.12 15.64 23.41
C THR A 205 -0.40 14.66 22.47
N LYS A 206 -0.26 13.40 22.89
CA LYS A 206 0.11 12.34 21.95
C LYS A 206 -1.03 12.14 20.95
N THR A 207 -1.01 12.88 19.85
CA THR A 207 -1.57 12.39 18.60
C THR A 207 -0.87 11.07 18.30
N TYR A 208 -1.65 9.99 18.23
CA TYR A 208 -1.18 8.77 17.58
C TYR A 208 -1.21 9.04 16.08
N GLU A 209 -0.16 9.69 15.60
CA GLU A 209 0.13 9.74 14.18
C GLU A 209 0.28 8.30 13.70
N VAL A 210 -0.58 7.90 12.76
CA VAL A 210 -0.47 6.59 12.11
C VAL A 210 0.92 6.52 11.50
N GLN A 211 1.70 5.52 11.88
CA GLN A 211 3.04 5.35 11.33
C GLN A 211 2.91 5.16 9.82
N GLY A 212 3.35 6.16 9.06
CA GLY A 212 3.40 6.08 7.60
C GLY A 212 4.25 4.88 7.19
N VAL A 213 3.78 4.14 6.18
CA VAL A 213 4.46 2.95 5.66
C VAL A 213 5.90 3.33 5.32
N SER A 214 6.88 2.66 5.93
CA SER A 214 8.30 3.05 5.86
C SER A 214 9.01 2.59 4.59
N ASN A 215 8.49 1.55 3.96
CA ASN A 215 9.04 0.86 2.80
C ASN A 215 7.92 0.04 2.14
N VAL A 216 8.03 -0.19 0.84
CA VAL A 216 7.23 -1.19 0.13
C VAL A 216 8.05 -2.46 -0.01
N SER A 217 7.46 -3.61 0.32
CA SER A 217 8.13 -4.92 0.23
C SER A 217 7.20 -5.99 -0.31
N VAL A 218 7.72 -6.79 -1.24
CA VAL A 218 7.10 -8.03 -1.74
C VAL A 218 8.16 -9.12 -1.62
N ASP A 219 7.96 -10.10 -0.75
CA ASP A 219 8.98 -11.11 -0.46
C ASP A 219 8.45 -12.54 -0.26
N ASN A 220 9.29 -13.51 -0.62
CA ASN A 220 9.07 -14.93 -0.35
C ASN A 220 7.72 -15.47 -0.88
N HIS A 221 7.44 -15.21 -2.16
CA HIS A 221 6.25 -15.71 -2.85
C HIS A 221 6.61 -16.57 -4.07
N LYS A 222 5.73 -17.54 -4.37
CA LYS A 222 5.82 -18.40 -5.55
C LYS A 222 4.44 -18.61 -6.16
N GLY A 223 4.33 -18.53 -7.48
CA GLY A 223 3.07 -18.85 -8.18
C GLY A 223 1.96 -17.83 -7.94
N LEU A 224 2.28 -16.55 -7.75
CA LEU A 224 1.30 -15.49 -7.47
C LEU A 224 1.37 -14.34 -8.49
N HIS A 225 0.20 -13.78 -8.81
CA HIS A 225 0.05 -12.44 -9.37
C HIS A 225 -0.28 -11.47 -8.24
N ILE A 226 0.59 -10.48 -8.01
CA ILE A 226 0.53 -9.50 -6.92
C ILE A 226 0.45 -8.11 -7.53
N MET A 227 -0.61 -7.35 -7.24
CA MET A 227 -0.71 -5.94 -7.63
C MET A 227 -0.85 -5.06 -6.39
N LEU A 228 -0.05 -4.00 -6.31
CA LEU A 228 -0.11 -3.03 -5.21
C LEU A 228 -1.19 -1.97 -5.49
N PRO A 229 -2.18 -1.76 -4.59
CA PRO A 229 -3.21 -0.76 -4.78
C PRO A 229 -2.67 0.66 -4.60
N ALA A 230 -3.38 1.66 -5.15
CA ALA A 230 -3.05 3.08 -4.99
C ALA A 230 -2.98 3.55 -3.52
N SER A 231 -3.52 2.79 -2.57
CA SER A 231 -3.34 3.01 -1.13
C SER A 231 -1.87 2.95 -0.67
N GLY A 232 -0.98 2.32 -1.45
CA GLY A 232 0.48 2.31 -1.21
C GLY A 232 1.20 3.63 -1.50
N SER A 233 0.50 4.63 -2.06
CA SER A 233 1.01 5.93 -2.52
C SER A 233 1.36 6.91 -1.39
N GLY A 234 2.26 6.50 -0.49
CA GLY A 234 2.83 7.31 0.59
C GLY A 234 3.82 8.39 0.10
N PRO A 235 4.62 8.98 1.02
CA PRO A 235 5.80 9.76 0.62
C PRO A 235 6.82 8.87 -0.13
N THR A 236 7.86 9.46 -0.71
CA THR A 236 8.87 8.73 -1.51
C THR A 236 9.64 7.71 -0.65
N VAL A 237 9.17 6.46 -0.61
CA VAL A 237 9.71 5.35 0.18
C VAL A 237 10.57 4.42 -0.68
N PRO A 238 11.52 3.66 -0.09
CA PRO A 238 12.20 2.59 -0.80
C PRO A 238 11.24 1.43 -1.09
N ALA A 239 11.34 0.85 -2.28
CA ALA A 239 10.66 -0.38 -2.67
C ALA A 239 11.63 -1.57 -2.72
N SER A 240 11.14 -2.76 -2.41
CA SER A 240 11.93 -3.99 -2.36
C SER A 240 11.14 -5.19 -2.87
N ILE A 241 11.74 -5.99 -3.74
CA ILE A 241 11.18 -7.24 -4.27
C ILE A 241 12.23 -8.33 -4.04
N THR A 242 11.95 -9.36 -3.25
CA THR A 242 12.98 -10.37 -2.93
C THR A 242 12.50 -11.81 -2.84
N SER A 243 13.32 -12.76 -3.30
CA SER A 243 13.06 -14.21 -3.17
C SER A 243 11.72 -14.63 -3.77
N LEU A 244 11.52 -14.31 -5.06
CA LEU A 244 10.33 -14.67 -5.82
C LEU A 244 10.67 -15.69 -6.91
N GLU A 245 9.77 -16.64 -7.14
CA GLU A 245 9.87 -17.63 -8.21
C GLU A 245 8.53 -17.72 -8.93
N HIS A 246 8.50 -17.67 -10.27
CA HIS A 246 7.28 -17.81 -11.07
C HIS A 246 6.14 -16.87 -10.57
N CYS A 247 6.39 -15.55 -10.61
CA CYS A 247 5.45 -14.53 -10.12
C CYS A 247 5.23 -13.40 -11.14
N VAL A 248 4.09 -12.72 -11.04
CA VAL A 248 3.85 -11.40 -11.66
C VAL A 248 3.68 -10.38 -10.54
N VAL A 249 4.40 -9.25 -10.59
CA VAL A 249 4.32 -8.19 -9.57
C VAL A 249 4.12 -6.83 -10.25
N ASP A 250 2.98 -6.17 -10.03
CA ASP A 250 2.73 -4.79 -10.44
C ASP A 250 2.81 -3.81 -9.25
N MET A 251 3.81 -2.93 -9.31
CA MET A 251 4.06 -1.81 -8.40
C MET A 251 3.96 -0.45 -9.12
N SER A 252 3.40 -0.39 -10.32
CA SER A 252 3.26 0.84 -11.10
C SER A 252 2.16 1.76 -10.56
N ILE A 253 1.04 1.18 -10.12
CA ILE A 253 -0.16 1.93 -9.69
C ILE A 253 0.16 2.93 -8.56
N PRO A 254 0.91 2.59 -7.49
CA PRO A 254 1.25 3.57 -6.45
C PRO A 254 2.15 4.73 -6.91
N THR A 255 2.80 4.60 -8.06
CA THR A 255 3.70 5.64 -8.61
C THR A 255 3.02 6.57 -9.61
N ALA A 256 1.78 6.27 -10.02
CA ALA A 256 1.08 6.97 -11.10
C ALA A 256 0.87 8.47 -10.83
N ASP A 257 0.48 8.86 -9.61
CA ASP A 257 0.17 10.25 -9.25
C ASP A 257 1.41 11.11 -8.95
N GLY A 258 2.51 10.90 -9.67
CA GLY A 258 3.77 11.62 -9.46
C GLY A 258 4.44 11.33 -8.11
N LYS A 259 4.21 10.13 -7.56
CA LYS A 259 4.74 9.66 -6.25
C LYS A 259 5.75 8.50 -6.44
N PRO A 260 6.91 8.74 -7.06
CA PRO A 260 7.89 7.69 -7.30
C PRO A 260 8.53 7.15 -6.02
N TYR A 261 8.96 5.89 -6.05
CA TYR A 261 9.80 5.31 -5.01
C TYR A 261 11.15 6.03 -4.92
N ALA A 262 11.71 6.16 -3.72
CA ALA A 262 13.02 6.79 -3.52
C ALA A 262 14.19 5.93 -4.05
N SER A 263 14.03 4.61 -3.99
CA SER A 263 14.95 3.62 -4.54
C SER A 263 14.22 2.29 -4.73
N LEU A 264 14.79 1.41 -5.55
CA LEU A 264 14.32 0.04 -5.75
C LEU A 264 15.45 -0.94 -5.47
N THR A 265 15.14 -2.03 -4.75
CA THR A 265 16.04 -3.18 -4.58
C THR A 265 15.33 -4.46 -5.00
N VAL A 266 15.82 -5.12 -6.05
CA VAL A 266 15.34 -6.41 -6.53
C VAL A 266 16.42 -7.46 -6.25
N ARG A 267 16.06 -8.58 -5.59
CA ARG A 267 17.03 -9.64 -5.28
C ARG A 267 16.47 -11.06 -5.34
N ASN A 268 17.22 -12.00 -5.90
CA ASN A 268 16.89 -13.44 -5.87
C ASN A 268 15.52 -13.68 -6.51
N ILE A 269 15.42 -13.49 -7.83
CA ILE A 269 14.17 -13.60 -8.58
C ILE A 269 14.36 -14.57 -9.75
N GLU A 270 13.43 -15.49 -9.94
CA GLU A 270 13.46 -16.48 -11.04
C GLU A 270 12.10 -16.53 -11.75
N GLU A 271 12.10 -16.68 -13.08
CA GLU A 271 10.90 -16.96 -13.90
C GLU A 271 9.75 -15.96 -13.72
N SER A 272 10.04 -14.68 -13.46
CA SER A 272 9.04 -13.69 -13.01
C SER A 272 8.95 -12.42 -13.87
N LEU A 273 7.77 -11.79 -13.87
CA LEU A 273 7.53 -10.46 -14.42
C LEU A 273 7.45 -9.43 -13.29
N LEU A 274 8.31 -8.41 -13.33
CA LEU A 274 8.34 -7.32 -12.35
C LEU A 274 8.06 -5.97 -13.03
N ILE A 275 6.97 -5.32 -12.66
CA ILE A 275 6.57 -3.99 -13.14
C ILE A 275 6.76 -3.00 -12.00
N CYS A 276 7.94 -2.40 -11.92
CA CYS A 276 8.44 -1.73 -10.72
C CYS A 276 7.99 -0.26 -10.58
N GLY A 277 7.28 0.29 -11.57
CA GLY A 277 6.85 1.69 -11.57
C GLY A 277 7.98 2.71 -11.71
N GLN A 278 7.75 3.92 -11.20
CA GLN A 278 8.69 5.04 -11.25
C GLN A 278 9.57 5.13 -9.99
N VAL A 279 10.88 5.31 -10.17
CA VAL A 279 11.89 5.40 -9.11
C VAL A 279 12.70 6.70 -9.25
N ASN A 280 12.58 7.63 -8.30
CA ASN A 280 13.30 8.91 -8.28
C ASN A 280 14.71 8.74 -7.67
N GLY A 281 15.43 7.71 -8.11
CA GLY A 281 16.71 7.31 -7.56
C GLY A 281 17.22 6.02 -8.20
N PRO A 282 18.06 5.25 -7.48
CA PRO A 282 18.69 4.06 -8.02
C PRO A 282 17.77 2.83 -7.94
N ALA A 283 17.75 2.06 -9.02
CA ALA A 283 17.29 0.68 -9.06
C ALA A 283 18.51 -0.26 -9.01
N HIS A 284 18.60 -1.08 -7.97
CA HIS A 284 19.61 -2.12 -7.83
C HIS A 284 18.96 -3.49 -8.01
N ILE A 285 19.42 -4.25 -9.00
CA ILE A 285 18.94 -5.57 -9.39
C ILE A 285 20.07 -6.58 -9.13
N THR A 286 19.83 -7.69 -8.44
CA THR A 286 20.88 -8.68 -8.13
C THR A 286 20.38 -10.11 -8.02
N GLY A 287 21.00 -11.08 -8.69
CA GLY A 287 20.53 -12.47 -8.65
C GLY A 287 19.16 -12.61 -9.29
N VAL A 288 19.05 -12.26 -10.58
CA VAL A 288 17.79 -12.37 -11.34
C VAL A 288 17.98 -13.23 -12.58
N GLY A 289 17.19 -14.31 -12.68
CA GLY A 289 17.22 -15.28 -13.77
C GLY A 289 15.90 -15.38 -14.52
N LYS A 290 15.96 -15.61 -15.84
CA LYS A 290 14.80 -15.91 -16.71
C LYS A 290 13.58 -15.01 -16.46
N SER A 291 13.77 -13.69 -16.42
CA SER A 291 12.74 -12.76 -15.93
C SER A 291 12.55 -11.56 -16.86
N VAL A 292 11.44 -10.84 -16.67
CA VAL A 292 11.17 -9.57 -17.37
C VAL A 292 11.03 -8.45 -16.34
N ILE A 293 11.74 -7.34 -16.53
CA ILE A 293 11.74 -6.19 -15.62
C ILE A 293 11.32 -4.93 -16.37
N VAL A 294 10.25 -4.27 -15.91
CA VAL A 294 9.76 -2.99 -16.41
C VAL A 294 10.00 -1.91 -15.36
N VAL A 295 10.82 -0.89 -15.63
CA VAL A 295 11.15 0.15 -14.63
C VAL A 295 11.52 1.50 -15.26
N SER A 296 11.06 2.59 -14.66
CA SER A 296 11.56 3.95 -14.93
C SER A 296 12.37 4.44 -13.74
N CYS A 297 13.64 4.82 -13.94
CA CYS A 297 14.54 5.17 -12.84
C CYS A 297 15.50 6.33 -13.16
N ARG A 298 16.37 6.68 -12.19
CA ARG A 298 17.44 7.67 -12.38
C ARG A 298 18.83 7.07 -12.53
N GLN A 299 19.06 5.90 -11.93
CA GLN A 299 20.24 5.07 -12.16
C GLN A 299 19.81 3.61 -12.17
N PHE A 300 20.22 2.84 -13.17
CA PHE A 300 20.00 1.39 -13.23
C PHE A 300 21.31 0.65 -12.97
N ARG A 301 21.30 -0.33 -12.08
CA ARG A 301 22.44 -1.20 -11.76
C ARG A 301 22.00 -2.65 -11.66
N MET A 302 22.65 -3.52 -12.42
CA MET A 302 22.39 -4.96 -12.46
C MET A 302 23.67 -5.73 -12.14
N HIS A 303 23.56 -6.77 -11.31
CA HIS A 303 24.70 -7.60 -10.90
C HIS A 303 24.28 -9.07 -10.84
N ASP A 304 25.09 -10.01 -11.34
CA ASP A 304 24.82 -11.46 -11.20
C ASP A 304 23.40 -11.83 -11.70
N CYS A 305 23.15 -11.64 -13.00
CA CYS A 305 21.84 -11.86 -13.62
C CYS A 305 22.00 -12.58 -14.98
N SER A 306 21.01 -13.40 -15.35
CA SER A 306 21.07 -14.21 -16.59
C SER A 306 19.72 -14.36 -17.27
N ASP A 307 19.68 -14.23 -18.60
CA ASP A 307 18.46 -14.39 -19.41
C ASP A 307 17.33 -13.43 -18.97
N VAL A 308 17.60 -12.11 -18.95
CA VAL A 308 16.64 -11.11 -18.46
C VAL A 308 16.33 -10.05 -19.52
N ASP A 309 15.04 -9.85 -19.79
CA ASP A 309 14.56 -8.75 -20.64
C ASP A 309 14.26 -7.52 -19.77
N VAL A 310 14.92 -6.39 -20.08
CA VAL A 310 14.85 -5.16 -19.27
C VAL A 310 14.23 -4.03 -20.08
N TYR A 311 12.97 -3.74 -19.77
CA TYR A 311 12.17 -2.64 -20.31
C TYR A 311 12.38 -1.38 -19.47
N LEU A 312 13.20 -0.46 -19.96
CA LEU A 312 13.83 0.59 -19.15
C LEU A 312 13.50 2.00 -19.66
N SER A 313 13.38 2.92 -18.70
CA SER A 313 13.68 4.35 -18.87
C SER A 313 14.72 4.76 -17.82
N CYS A 314 15.79 5.44 -18.23
CA CYS A 314 16.87 5.81 -17.30
C CYS A 314 17.46 7.20 -17.61
N SER A 315 17.76 7.97 -16.55
CA SER A 315 18.42 9.28 -16.66
C SER A 315 19.93 9.21 -16.86
N SER A 316 20.54 8.06 -16.54
CA SER A 316 21.97 7.80 -16.68
C SER A 316 22.19 6.55 -17.52
N ASN A 317 23.44 6.36 -17.95
CA ASN A 317 23.90 5.12 -18.54
C ASN A 317 23.57 3.96 -17.56
N PRO A 318 22.85 2.89 -17.99
CA PRO A 318 22.63 1.70 -17.20
C PRO A 318 23.93 0.92 -17.01
N ILE A 319 24.20 0.39 -15.82
CA ILE A 319 25.44 -0.35 -15.53
C ILE A 319 25.11 -1.83 -15.25
N ILE A 320 25.87 -2.75 -15.84
CA ILE A 320 25.80 -4.19 -15.56
C ILE A 320 27.17 -4.75 -15.11
N GLU A 321 27.14 -5.79 -14.28
CA GLU A 321 28.32 -6.53 -13.79
C GLU A 321 27.98 -8.02 -13.60
N ASP A 322 28.88 -8.96 -13.93
CA ASP A 322 28.64 -10.42 -13.84
C ASP A 322 27.30 -10.89 -14.46
N CYS A 323 26.82 -10.20 -15.49
CA CYS A 323 25.55 -10.51 -16.17
C CYS A 323 25.79 -11.29 -17.47
N SER A 324 24.75 -11.97 -17.98
CA SER A 324 24.78 -12.65 -19.28
C SER A 324 23.40 -12.70 -19.94
N ASN A 325 23.36 -12.62 -21.28
CA ASN A 325 22.13 -12.62 -22.08
C ASN A 325 21.04 -11.63 -21.56
N ILE A 326 21.45 -10.38 -21.28
CA ILE A 326 20.52 -9.31 -20.87
C ILE A 326 20.06 -8.53 -22.11
N ARG A 327 18.75 -8.40 -22.35
CA ARG A 327 18.21 -7.72 -23.54
C ARG A 327 17.46 -6.46 -23.13
N PHE A 328 17.93 -5.29 -23.58
CA PHE A 328 17.35 -4.00 -23.20
C PHE A 328 16.34 -3.49 -24.24
N ALA A 329 15.22 -2.95 -23.75
CA ALA A 329 14.16 -2.30 -24.53
C ALA A 329 13.75 -0.96 -23.89
N ARG A 330 13.13 -0.06 -24.67
CA ARG A 330 12.42 1.09 -24.11
C ARG A 330 11.21 0.60 -23.31
N ILE A 331 10.91 1.24 -22.18
CA ILE A 331 9.68 1.00 -21.40
C ILE A 331 8.40 1.09 -22.27
N PRO A 332 7.39 0.21 -22.09
CA PRO A 332 6.13 0.27 -22.84
C PRO A 332 5.32 1.51 -22.48
N LYS A 333 4.47 1.98 -23.41
CA LYS A 333 3.66 3.19 -23.20
C LYS A 333 2.63 3.02 -22.08
N ALA A 334 2.12 1.80 -21.87
CA ALA A 334 1.27 1.47 -20.73
C ALA A 334 1.89 1.82 -19.35
N TYR A 335 3.23 1.86 -19.27
CA TYR A 335 3.99 2.14 -18.04
C TYR A 335 4.85 3.42 -18.13
N ALA A 336 4.90 4.07 -19.30
CA ALA A 336 5.48 5.39 -19.49
C ALA A 336 4.50 6.48 -19.01
N LEU A 337 4.29 6.53 -17.69
CA LEU A 337 3.61 7.65 -17.01
C LEU A 337 4.20 8.99 -17.51
N ASP A 338 3.34 9.97 -17.84
CA ASP A 338 3.50 11.23 -18.62
C ASP A 338 4.87 11.96 -18.66
N HIS A 339 5.78 11.64 -17.76
CA HIS A 339 7.23 11.78 -17.92
C HIS A 339 7.82 10.85 -19.01
N ASP A 340 7.19 10.72 -20.19
CA ASP A 340 7.86 10.10 -21.33
C ASP A 340 9.06 10.97 -21.72
N ARG A 341 10.27 10.48 -21.42
CA ARG A 341 11.49 11.23 -21.69
C ARG A 341 11.64 11.38 -23.19
N LEU A 342 11.88 12.61 -23.62
CA LEU A 342 12.28 12.89 -24.99
C LEU A 342 13.51 12.03 -25.33
N ASP A 343 13.56 11.47 -26.53
CA ASP A 343 14.50 10.39 -26.92
C ASP A 343 16.01 10.73 -26.75
N HIS A 344 16.34 11.99 -26.43
CA HIS A 344 17.70 12.47 -26.15
C HIS A 344 18.04 12.60 -24.65
N GLU A 345 17.05 12.54 -23.76
CA GLU A 345 17.25 12.49 -22.30
C GLU A 345 17.29 11.06 -21.77
N ASP A 346 16.56 10.12 -22.39
CA ASP A 346 16.56 8.72 -21.99
C ASP A 346 17.82 7.99 -22.47
N ARG A 347 18.43 7.21 -21.57
CA ARG A 347 19.66 6.47 -21.81
C ARG A 347 19.50 4.96 -21.68
N TRP A 348 18.28 4.44 -21.70
CA TRP A 348 17.97 3.00 -21.60
C TRP A 348 18.83 2.08 -22.50
N SER A 349 19.34 2.57 -23.64
CA SER A 349 20.15 1.83 -24.62
C SER A 349 21.67 2.08 -24.52
N GLN A 350 22.15 2.89 -23.57
CA GLN A 350 23.56 3.26 -23.40
C GLN A 350 24.23 2.45 -22.26
N ILE A 351 24.22 1.12 -22.38
CA ILE A 351 24.65 0.20 -21.32
C ILE A 351 26.18 0.21 -21.18
N GLU A 352 26.65 0.27 -19.93
CA GLU A 352 28.05 0.10 -19.52
C GLU A 352 28.22 -1.26 -18.82
N ASP A 353 28.99 -2.18 -19.42
CA ASP A 353 29.42 -3.42 -18.77
C ASP A 353 30.74 -3.17 -18.03
N PHE A 354 30.69 -3.21 -16.70
CA PHE A 354 31.82 -2.79 -15.86
C PHE A 354 32.99 -3.78 -15.86
N LYS A 355 32.75 -5.06 -16.20
CA LYS A 355 33.80 -6.10 -16.26
C LYS A 355 34.33 -6.34 -17.67
N TRP A 356 33.67 -5.80 -18.70
CA TRP A 356 34.13 -5.92 -20.07
C TRP A 356 35.18 -4.85 -20.46
N ILE A 357 36.41 -5.01 -19.98
CA ILE A 357 37.55 -4.09 -20.19
C ILE A 357 38.11 -4.16 -21.63
N LYS A 358 37.41 -4.79 -22.58
CA LYS A 358 37.89 -4.97 -23.96
C LYS A 358 37.38 -3.86 -24.89
N PRO A 359 38.05 -3.59 -26.03
CA PRO A 359 37.59 -2.61 -27.04
C PRO A 359 36.49 -3.13 -27.97
N GLU A 360 36.21 -4.43 -27.98
CA GLU A 360 35.07 -5.04 -28.68
C GLU A 360 33.77 -4.89 -27.85
N PRO A 361 32.57 -4.81 -28.44
CA PRO A 361 31.31 -4.75 -27.68
C PRO A 361 31.16 -5.94 -26.71
N SER A 362 30.50 -5.72 -25.56
CA SER A 362 30.23 -6.81 -24.62
C SER A 362 29.21 -7.80 -25.21
N PRO A 363 29.45 -9.12 -25.14
CA PRO A 363 28.48 -10.15 -25.52
C PRO A 363 27.46 -10.42 -24.41
N ASN A 364 27.60 -9.80 -23.24
CA ASN A 364 26.76 -10.05 -22.07
C ASN A 364 25.37 -9.40 -22.18
N TRP A 365 25.21 -8.43 -23.09
CA TRP A 365 23.95 -7.74 -23.32
C TRP A 365 23.72 -7.43 -24.81
N SER A 366 22.46 -7.19 -25.16
CA SER A 366 22.04 -6.66 -26.46
C SER A 366 20.88 -5.69 -26.30
N LEU A 367 20.49 -5.03 -27.40
CA LEU A 367 19.14 -4.48 -27.52
C LEU A 367 18.18 -5.60 -27.91
N LEU A 368 16.93 -5.52 -27.44
CA LEU A 368 15.86 -6.45 -27.79
C LEU A 368 15.34 -6.14 -29.21
N ASP A 369 15.19 -7.16 -30.06
CA ASP A 369 14.63 -6.96 -31.40
C ASP A 369 13.12 -6.65 -31.31
N PRO A 370 12.58 -5.70 -32.11
CA PRO A 370 11.15 -5.40 -32.11
C PRO A 370 10.20 -6.56 -32.44
N SER A 371 10.70 -7.65 -33.04
CA SER A 371 9.93 -8.89 -33.26
C SER A 371 9.94 -9.86 -32.06
N ASP A 372 11.03 -9.84 -31.28
CA ASP A 372 11.12 -10.56 -30.01
C ASP A 372 10.39 -9.82 -28.88
N ALA A 373 10.26 -8.50 -28.97
CA ALA A 373 9.55 -7.68 -28.00
C ALA A 373 8.08 -8.12 -27.77
N ILE A 374 7.61 -7.88 -26.54
CA ILE A 374 6.24 -8.03 -26.11
C ILE A 374 5.41 -6.84 -26.66
N PRO A 375 4.30 -7.08 -27.41
CA PRO A 375 3.48 -6.02 -28.00
C PRO A 375 2.82 -5.09 -26.97
N GLU A 376 2.56 -3.83 -27.35
CA GLU A 376 1.88 -2.84 -26.50
C GLU A 376 0.47 -3.29 -26.10
N GLU A 377 -0.22 -4.04 -26.96
CA GLU A 377 -1.51 -4.66 -26.68
C GLU A 377 -1.45 -5.65 -25.50
N VAL A 378 -0.35 -6.41 -25.36
CA VAL A 378 -0.15 -7.36 -24.24
C VAL A 378 0.05 -6.59 -22.93
N TRP A 379 0.84 -5.51 -22.98
CA TRP A 379 1.06 -4.62 -21.83
C TRP A 379 -0.20 -3.86 -21.39
N ALA A 380 -1.11 -3.54 -22.32
CA ALA A 380 -2.31 -2.76 -22.03
C ALA A 380 -3.55 -3.61 -21.67
N GLU A 381 -3.65 -4.85 -22.15
CA GLU A 381 -4.88 -5.67 -22.06
C GLU A 381 -4.72 -7.02 -21.34
N ILE A 382 -3.49 -7.54 -21.21
CA ILE A 382 -3.24 -8.87 -20.59
C ILE A 382 -2.52 -8.72 -19.25
N VAL A 383 -1.37 -8.04 -19.26
CA VAL A 383 -0.47 -7.92 -18.10
C VAL A 383 -1.13 -7.30 -16.85
N PRO A 384 -2.00 -6.26 -16.94
CA PRO A 384 -2.68 -5.70 -15.77
C PRO A 384 -3.69 -6.66 -15.11
N GLY A 385 -3.89 -7.85 -15.66
CA GLY A 385 -4.86 -8.84 -15.19
C GLY A 385 -6.32 -8.47 -15.51
N GLY A 386 -7.18 -9.49 -15.48
CA GLY A 386 -8.61 -9.32 -15.72
C GLY A 386 -9.37 -10.63 -15.56
N PRO A 387 -10.72 -10.59 -15.53
CA PRO A 387 -11.57 -11.78 -15.44
C PRO A 387 -11.48 -12.61 -16.73
N GLY A 388 -10.45 -13.46 -16.81
CA GLY A 388 -10.12 -14.29 -17.97
C GLY A 388 -8.64 -14.64 -18.08
N TRP A 389 -7.73 -13.89 -17.42
CA TRP A 389 -6.29 -14.13 -17.46
C TRP A 389 -5.79 -14.75 -16.14
N SER A 390 -5.18 -15.93 -16.21
CA SER A 390 -4.43 -16.52 -15.10
C SER A 390 -2.97 -16.02 -15.09
N LEU A 391 -2.22 -16.37 -14.04
CA LEU A 391 -0.77 -16.14 -13.97
C LEU A 391 -0.05 -16.75 -15.18
N GLU A 392 -0.38 -18.00 -15.50
CA GLU A 392 0.20 -18.73 -16.62
C GLU A 392 -0.08 -18.03 -17.95
N ASP A 393 -1.32 -17.59 -18.20
CA ASP A 393 -1.67 -16.89 -19.45
C ASP A 393 -0.84 -15.61 -19.63
N ILE A 394 -0.60 -14.87 -18.54
CA ILE A 394 0.26 -13.67 -18.55
C ILE A 394 1.71 -14.06 -18.86
N LEU A 395 2.27 -15.06 -18.15
CA LEU A 395 3.66 -15.50 -18.31
C LEU A 395 3.96 -16.11 -19.70
N HIS A 396 2.97 -16.75 -20.32
CA HIS A 396 3.05 -17.21 -21.72
C HIS A 396 2.87 -16.06 -22.72
N ALA A 397 1.96 -15.11 -22.47
CA ALA A 397 1.77 -13.94 -23.34
C ALA A 397 3.01 -13.03 -23.43
N ILE A 398 3.80 -12.94 -22.35
CA ILE A 398 5.10 -12.25 -22.34
C ILE A 398 6.27 -13.12 -22.87
N LYS A 399 5.99 -14.33 -23.38
CA LYS A 399 6.98 -15.30 -23.91
C LYS A 399 8.00 -15.84 -22.88
N LEU A 400 7.73 -15.71 -21.57
CA LEU A 400 8.68 -16.11 -20.52
C LEU A 400 8.63 -17.62 -20.24
N VAL A 401 7.41 -18.16 -20.15
CA VAL A 401 7.15 -19.60 -20.06
C VAL A 401 6.75 -20.11 -21.46
N LYS A 402 7.04 -21.38 -21.75
CA LYS A 402 6.77 -22.02 -23.06
C LYS A 402 5.60 -22.99 -22.95
N ASN A 403 4.65 -22.86 -23.90
CA ASN A 403 3.52 -23.78 -24.14
C ASN A 403 3.96 -25.24 -24.36
#